data_AF-A0A820F753-F1
#
_entry.id   AF-A0A820F753-F1
#
_cell.length_a   1.000
_cell.length_b   1.000
_cell.length_c   1.000
_cell.angle_alpha   90.00
_cell.angle_beta   90.00
_cell.angle_gamma   90.00
#
_symmetry.space_group_name_H-M   'P 1'
#
loop_
_entity.id
_entity.type
_entity.pdbx_description
1 polymer ?
#
loop_
_entity_poly.entity_id
_entity_poly.type
_entity_poly.pdbx_seq_one_letter_code
_entity_poly.pdbx_strand_id
1 'polypeptide(L)'
;MYATLAKPNIFLSINLQDDVEFLTHVDPTRFGHVDNPNYDAIDNISDDDYLQLVNENSGLVARMCHKRMLAFEKFISDKKHPFFIDYIVTNYFFKIEFQRGGLPHLHTLLWLDNFPSIDTCEGREAIIKFIDKFLDTSLPNKETDPEGYRLVQKKQTHIHTFTCSKGSVKVRIRRGRKFKDEETSKIIKANHLKDINKNYLHENEIYEQIDPEKDPDLLQQLKDKKEFFERLRCRFGSPFSWANESHFRSYKEARILTRGDRDIIIKRLTEESKRIIPYNLNLLKTFRCNHDIQVITDPWASAEYLFSYVAKNAHMEKNLVYQMSNCTCSSLMEAKNVLLKTGNAVLSHHQVGKVEASWTVL
;
A
#
# COMPACT_ATOMS: atom_id res chain seq x y z
N MET A 1 21.76 -25.84 -3.02
CA MET A 1 20.67 -25.92 -2.03
C MET A 1 19.98 -24.55 -2.05
N TYR A 2 18.89 -24.40 -2.81
CA TYR A 2 18.15 -23.13 -2.81
C TYR A 2 17.40 -23.05 -1.48
N ALA A 3 17.82 -22.17 -0.58
CA ALA A 3 17.04 -21.87 0.61
C ALA A 3 15.72 -21.23 0.12
N THR A 4 14.63 -22.00 0.12
CA THR A 4 13.30 -21.46 -0.09
C THR A 4 12.97 -20.63 1.12
N LEU A 5 13.06 -19.30 1.01
CA LEU A 5 12.54 -18.40 2.03
C LEU A 5 11.09 -18.79 2.35
N ALA A 6 10.72 -18.76 3.62
CA ALA A 6 9.35 -19.00 4.05
C ALA A 6 8.39 -17.95 3.47
N LYS A 7 7.10 -18.01 3.79
CA LYS A 7 6.16 -16.95 3.37
C LYS A 7 6.49 -15.64 4.11
N PRO A 8 6.56 -14.48 3.43
CA PRO A 8 6.72 -13.19 4.11
C PRO A 8 5.53 -12.91 5.02
N ASN A 9 5.76 -12.16 6.09
CA ASN A 9 4.76 -11.89 7.12
C ASN A 9 4.14 -10.49 6.99
N ILE A 10 4.97 -9.49 6.71
CA ILE A 10 4.56 -8.09 6.65
C ILE A 10 4.90 -7.51 5.28
N PHE A 11 3.95 -6.78 4.71
CA PHE A 11 4.18 -5.85 3.63
C PHE A 11 4.23 -4.44 4.23
N LEU A 12 5.26 -3.67 3.87
CA LEU A 12 5.45 -2.30 4.30
C LEU A 12 5.83 -1.46 3.08
N SER A 13 5.05 -0.42 2.78
CA SER A 13 5.49 0.61 1.84
C SER A 13 5.78 1.91 2.58
N ILE A 14 6.85 2.62 2.21
CA ILE A 14 7.31 3.82 2.90
C ILE A 14 7.82 4.86 1.90
N ASN A 15 7.34 6.10 2.04
CA ASN A 15 7.92 7.25 1.35
C ASN A 15 9.28 7.56 1.98
N LEU A 16 10.35 7.65 1.19
CA LEU A 16 11.67 7.97 1.77
C LEU A 16 11.89 9.47 1.99
N GLN A 17 11.07 10.31 1.37
CA GLN A 17 11.18 11.76 1.42
C GLN A 17 10.65 12.32 2.75
N ASP A 18 11.47 13.14 3.42
CA ASP A 18 11.11 13.95 4.59
C ASP A 18 11.05 15.41 4.17
N ASP A 19 9.84 15.94 4.07
CA ASP A 19 9.61 17.29 3.57
C ASP A 19 10.16 18.36 4.50
N VAL A 20 10.17 18.12 5.81
CA VAL A 20 10.67 19.12 6.77
C VAL A 20 12.17 19.25 6.62
N GLU A 21 12.89 18.13 6.64
CA GLU A 21 14.34 18.10 6.50
C GLU A 21 14.77 18.68 5.15
N PHE A 22 14.07 18.34 4.07
CA PHE A 22 14.36 18.85 2.73
C PHE A 22 14.09 20.34 2.59
N LEU A 23 12.89 20.80 2.93
CA LEU A 23 12.49 22.20 2.72
C LEU A 23 13.32 23.17 3.57
N THR A 24 13.57 22.82 4.84
CA THR A 24 14.44 23.63 5.73
C THR A 24 15.89 23.67 5.25
N HIS A 25 16.36 22.66 4.51
CA HIS A 25 17.71 22.66 3.96
C HIS A 25 17.83 23.51 2.69
N VAL A 26 16.83 23.47 1.79
CA VAL A 26 16.89 24.19 0.51
C VAL A 26 16.55 25.67 0.63
N ASP A 27 15.66 26.04 1.54
CA ASP A 27 15.30 27.44 1.78
C ASP A 27 14.99 27.67 3.28
N PRO A 28 16.03 27.77 4.13
CA PRO A 28 15.85 28.02 5.55
C PRO A 28 15.24 29.39 5.86
N THR A 29 15.31 30.34 4.92
CA THR A 29 14.72 31.68 5.11
C THR A 29 13.20 31.62 5.08
N ARG A 30 12.65 30.77 4.21
CA ARG A 30 11.21 30.55 4.09
C ARG A 30 10.69 29.51 5.07
N PHE A 31 11.39 28.38 5.17
CA PHE A 31 10.90 27.19 5.90
C PHE A 31 11.47 27.04 7.31
N GLY A 32 12.34 27.95 7.75
CA GLY A 32 12.98 27.90 9.06
C GLY A 32 14.13 26.90 9.14
N HIS A 33 14.70 26.74 10.35
CA HIS A 33 15.76 25.78 10.62
C HIS A 33 15.18 24.40 10.94
N VAL A 34 15.92 23.31 10.72
CA VAL A 34 15.44 21.95 11.02
C VAL A 34 15.03 21.76 12.49
N ASP A 35 15.68 22.46 13.41
CA ASP A 35 15.36 22.44 14.85
C ASP A 35 14.19 23.35 15.24
N ASN A 36 13.82 24.30 14.38
CA ASN A 36 12.66 25.16 14.55
C ASN A 36 11.98 25.46 13.20
N PRO A 37 11.30 24.45 12.61
CA PRO A 37 10.72 24.57 11.28
C PRO A 37 9.53 25.54 11.29
N ASN A 38 9.41 26.34 10.24
CA ASN A 38 8.20 27.10 9.95
C ASN A 38 7.15 26.16 9.35
N TYR A 39 6.43 25.45 10.23
CA TYR A 39 5.41 24.49 9.81
C TYR A 39 4.29 25.13 9.00
N ASP A 40 3.95 26.40 9.23
CA ASP A 40 2.91 27.08 8.45
C ASP A 40 3.33 27.23 6.98
N ALA A 41 4.59 27.60 6.71
CA ALA A 41 5.10 27.65 5.35
C ALA A 41 5.24 26.26 4.70
N ILE A 42 5.69 25.26 5.48
CA ILE A 42 5.88 23.88 5.01
C ILE A 42 4.54 23.23 4.67
N ASP A 43 3.54 23.36 5.55
CA ASP A 43 2.28 22.65 5.45
C ASP A 43 1.33 23.25 4.41
N ASN A 44 1.61 24.47 3.93
CA ASN A 44 0.82 25.23 2.96
C ASN A 44 1.56 25.53 1.64
N ILE A 45 2.73 24.91 1.41
CA ILE A 45 3.40 24.98 0.10
C ILE A 45 2.50 24.38 -0.99
N SER A 46 2.47 24.99 -2.18
CA SER A 46 1.70 24.44 -3.31
C SER A 46 2.44 23.25 -3.93
N ASP A 47 1.69 22.33 -4.54
CA ASP A 47 2.26 21.17 -5.24
C ASP A 47 3.26 21.59 -6.34
N ASP A 48 2.96 22.66 -7.09
CA ASP A 48 3.83 23.14 -8.18
C ASP A 48 5.15 23.71 -7.67
N ASP A 49 5.11 24.50 -6.59
CA ASP A 49 6.29 25.09 -5.95
C ASP A 49 7.16 24.00 -5.28
N TYR A 50 6.52 23.05 -4.60
CA TYR A 50 7.22 21.88 -4.06
C TYR A 50 7.91 21.08 -5.17
N LEU A 51 7.22 20.80 -6.28
CA LEU A 51 7.79 20.07 -7.41
C LEU A 51 8.93 20.85 -8.08
N GLN A 52 8.85 22.18 -8.15
CA GLN A 52 9.93 23.01 -8.64
C GLN A 52 11.18 22.85 -7.77
N LEU A 53 11.04 23.00 -6.44
CA LEU A 53 12.15 22.83 -5.49
C LEU A 53 12.78 21.43 -5.59
N VAL A 54 11.97 20.38 -5.68
CA VAL A 54 12.45 18.99 -5.86
C VAL A 54 13.23 18.82 -7.17
N ASN A 55 12.75 19.40 -8.27
CA ASN A 55 13.39 19.28 -9.57
C ASN A 55 14.72 20.06 -9.66
N GLU A 56 14.78 21.24 -9.05
CA GLU A 56 15.99 22.07 -8.98
C GLU A 56 17.05 21.43 -8.07
N ASN A 57 16.62 20.73 -7.02
CA ASN A 57 17.49 20.10 -6.02
C ASN A 57 17.55 18.57 -6.13
N SER A 58 17.30 18.03 -7.32
CA SER A 58 17.12 16.58 -7.53
C SER A 58 18.26 15.70 -7.02
N GLY A 59 19.52 16.14 -7.16
CA GLY A 59 20.68 15.42 -6.63
C GLY A 59 20.74 15.38 -5.11
N LEU A 60 20.30 16.45 -4.44
CA LEU A 60 20.19 16.50 -2.98
C LEU A 60 19.08 15.55 -2.51
N VAL A 61 17.89 15.65 -3.12
CA VAL A 61 16.73 14.79 -2.82
C VAL A 61 17.09 13.31 -2.95
N ALA A 62 17.74 12.92 -4.06
CA ALA A 62 18.17 11.55 -4.28
C ALA A 62 19.14 11.07 -3.18
N ARG A 63 20.14 11.89 -2.82
CA ARG A 63 21.10 11.56 -1.75
C ARG A 63 20.45 11.45 -0.38
N MET A 64 19.54 12.36 -0.04
CA MET A 64 18.80 12.33 1.22
C MET A 64 17.97 11.05 1.31
N CYS A 65 17.17 10.76 0.28
CA CYS A 65 16.37 9.54 0.24
C CYS A 65 17.24 8.27 0.28
N HIS A 66 18.40 8.25 -0.39
CA HIS A 66 19.31 7.11 -0.37
C HIS A 66 19.89 6.86 1.03
N LYS A 67 20.36 7.91 1.72
CA LYS A 67 20.80 7.80 3.10
C LYS A 67 19.70 7.30 4.02
N ARG A 68 18.47 7.77 3.83
CA ARG A 68 17.31 7.34 4.62
C ARG A 68 16.92 5.90 4.33
N MET A 69 17.05 5.42 3.10
CA MET A 69 16.91 4.00 2.77
C MET A 69 17.94 3.15 3.51
N LEU A 70 19.22 3.53 3.48
CA LEU A 70 20.28 2.81 4.20
C LEU A 70 20.05 2.83 5.72
N ALA A 71 19.56 3.95 6.26
CA ALA A 71 19.17 4.06 7.65
C ALA A 71 17.99 3.14 7.98
N PHE A 72 16.99 3.07 7.10
CA PHE A 72 15.85 2.17 7.23
C PHE A 72 16.28 0.69 7.18
N GLU A 73 17.13 0.32 6.23
CA GLU A 73 17.67 -1.04 6.13
C GLU A 73 18.46 -1.43 7.38
N LYS A 74 19.33 -0.54 7.87
CA LYS A 74 20.05 -0.74 9.13
C LYS A 74 19.10 -0.86 10.31
N PHE A 75 18.05 -0.04 10.35
CA PHE A 75 17.04 -0.04 11.40
C PHE A 75 16.27 -1.36 11.45
N ILE A 76 15.80 -1.89 10.31
CA ILE A 76 15.09 -3.17 10.28
C ILE A 76 16.00 -4.37 10.50
N SER A 77 17.30 -4.25 10.22
CA SER A 77 18.29 -5.31 10.47
C SER A 77 18.70 -5.41 11.94
N ASP A 78 18.38 -4.41 12.77
CA ASP A 78 18.64 -4.45 14.20
C ASP A 78 17.65 -5.39 14.90
N LYS A 79 18.18 -6.35 15.67
CA LYS A 79 17.39 -7.31 16.46
C LYS A 79 16.54 -6.65 17.55
N LYS A 80 16.84 -5.39 17.90
CA LYS A 80 16.14 -4.61 18.93
C LYS A 80 15.39 -3.41 18.33
N HIS A 81 14.99 -3.48 17.06
CA HIS A 81 14.28 -2.35 16.46
C HIS A 81 12.98 -2.02 17.22
N PRO A 82 12.62 -0.74 17.39
CA PRO A 82 11.41 -0.33 18.09
C PRO A 82 10.12 -0.52 17.27
N PHE A 83 10.23 -1.02 16.02
CA PHE A 83 9.10 -1.17 15.11
C PHE A 83 8.14 -2.29 15.55
N PHE A 84 8.66 -3.50 15.66
CA PHE A 84 8.00 -4.68 16.23
C PHE A 84 8.88 -5.24 17.34
N ILE A 85 8.95 -4.54 18.49
CA ILE A 85 9.98 -4.78 19.53
C ILE A 85 10.09 -6.23 20.05
N ASP A 86 9.04 -7.05 19.89
CA ASP A 86 9.05 -8.47 20.28
C ASP A 86 9.48 -9.43 19.15
N TYR A 87 9.76 -8.91 17.96
CA TYR A 87 10.02 -9.68 16.75
C TYR A 87 11.36 -9.30 16.15
N ILE A 88 12.05 -10.31 15.63
CA ILE A 88 13.32 -10.15 14.91
C ILE A 88 13.04 -10.29 13.42
N VAL A 89 13.49 -9.34 12.61
CA VAL A 89 13.48 -9.50 11.14
C VAL A 89 14.59 -10.47 10.76
N THR A 90 14.25 -11.63 10.23
CA THR A 90 15.24 -12.64 9.77
C THR A 90 15.67 -12.37 8.34
N ASN A 91 14.74 -11.91 7.51
CA ASN A 91 14.96 -11.57 6.11
C ASN A 91 14.06 -10.41 5.71
N TYR A 92 14.50 -9.68 4.70
CA TYR A 92 13.69 -8.66 4.05
C TYR A 92 13.99 -8.65 2.55
N PHE A 93 13.03 -8.14 1.79
CA PHE A 93 13.19 -7.79 0.39
C PHE A 93 12.65 -6.39 0.22
N PHE A 94 13.34 -5.53 -0.52
CA PHE A 94 12.79 -4.24 -0.89
C PHE A 94 12.95 -3.95 -2.38
N LYS A 95 12.03 -3.15 -2.90
CA LYS A 95 12.07 -2.59 -4.25
C LYS A 95 11.70 -1.13 -4.18
N ILE A 96 12.48 -0.30 -4.87
CA ILE A 96 12.16 1.12 -5.04
C ILE A 96 11.31 1.29 -6.28
N GLU A 97 10.22 2.03 -6.12
CA GLU A 97 9.40 2.58 -7.18
C GLU A 97 9.52 4.11 -7.12
N PHE A 98 9.73 4.77 -8.25
CA PHE A 98 9.65 6.23 -8.32
C PHE A 98 8.19 6.66 -8.56
N GLN A 99 7.60 7.35 -7.58
CA GLN A 99 6.25 7.89 -7.63
C GLN A 99 6.26 9.38 -7.98
N ARG A 100 5.07 9.96 -8.26
CA ARG A 100 4.78 11.39 -8.54
C ARG A 100 5.99 12.34 -8.45
N GLY A 101 6.47 12.84 -9.59
CA GLY A 101 7.63 13.74 -9.64
C GLY A 101 9.00 13.05 -9.55
N GLY A 102 9.02 11.72 -9.48
CA GLY A 102 10.25 10.93 -9.44
C GLY A 102 10.80 10.72 -8.01
N LEU A 103 9.96 10.82 -6.98
CA LEU A 103 10.38 10.57 -5.60
C LEU A 103 10.40 9.06 -5.29
N PRO A 104 11.44 8.56 -4.61
CA PRO A 104 11.56 7.13 -4.31
C PRO A 104 10.58 6.70 -3.21
N HIS A 105 9.82 5.66 -3.54
CA HIS A 105 8.89 4.97 -2.67
C HIS A 105 9.37 3.53 -2.50
N LEU A 106 9.61 3.12 -1.26
CA LEU A 106 10.19 1.84 -0.94
C LEU A 106 9.07 0.84 -0.62
N HIS A 107 8.98 -0.25 -1.38
CA HIS A 107 8.12 -1.39 -1.11
C HIS A 107 8.93 -2.51 -0.47
N THR A 108 8.54 -2.96 0.71
CA THR A 108 9.30 -3.90 1.55
C THR A 108 8.44 -5.10 1.94
N LEU A 109 9.02 -6.29 1.86
CA LEU A 109 8.51 -7.52 2.48
C LEU A 109 9.42 -7.87 3.65
N LEU A 110 8.84 -8.20 4.80
CA LEU A 110 9.57 -8.59 6.00
C LEU A 110 9.19 -10.02 6.42
N TRP A 111 10.21 -10.77 6.83
CA TRP A 111 10.09 -12.06 7.49
C TRP A 111 10.45 -11.88 8.94
N LEU A 112 9.49 -12.13 9.82
CA LEU A 112 9.64 -12.02 11.26
C LEU A 112 9.83 -13.41 11.85
N ASP A 113 10.83 -13.55 12.72
CA ASP A 113 11.09 -14.80 13.43
C ASP A 113 9.88 -15.16 14.31
N ASN A 114 9.51 -16.44 14.31
CA ASN A 114 8.38 -16.98 15.06
C ASN A 114 7.05 -16.21 14.88
N PHE A 115 6.81 -15.63 13.69
CA PHE A 115 5.54 -14.96 13.43
C PHE A 115 4.37 -15.95 13.51
N PRO A 116 3.22 -15.57 14.11
CA PRO A 116 2.15 -16.52 14.33
C PRO A 116 1.53 -17.05 13.02
N SER A 117 1.11 -18.32 13.03
CA SER A 117 0.56 -18.97 11.85
C SER A 117 -0.89 -18.56 11.60
N ILE A 118 -1.15 -17.92 10.46
CA ILE A 118 -2.49 -17.55 10.01
C ILE A 118 -3.44 -18.75 9.81
N ASP A 119 -2.89 -19.95 9.59
CA ASP A 119 -3.69 -21.14 9.32
C ASP A 119 -4.36 -21.69 10.59
N THR A 120 -3.88 -21.31 11.78
CA THR A 120 -4.38 -21.74 13.10
C THR A 120 -5.28 -20.71 13.76
N CYS A 121 -6.18 -21.12 14.67
CA CYS A 121 -7.03 -20.18 15.41
C CYS A 121 -6.20 -19.32 16.37
N GLU A 122 -5.31 -19.97 17.11
CA GLU A 122 -4.42 -19.37 18.09
C GLU A 122 -3.47 -18.38 17.40
N GLY A 123 -2.94 -18.75 16.23
CA GLY A 123 -2.08 -17.86 15.45
C GLY A 123 -2.83 -16.66 14.88
N ARG A 124 -4.10 -16.80 14.47
CA ARG A 124 -4.93 -15.65 14.08
C ARG A 124 -5.17 -14.71 15.25
N GLU A 125 -5.51 -15.23 16.43
CA GLU A 125 -5.66 -14.40 17.63
C GLU A 125 -4.35 -13.68 17.99
N ALA A 126 -3.21 -14.36 17.88
CA ALA A 126 -1.90 -13.75 18.09
C ALA A 126 -1.57 -12.67 17.05
N ILE A 127 -1.97 -12.84 15.78
CA ILE A 127 -1.84 -11.80 14.73
C ILE A 127 -2.68 -10.57 15.08
N ILE A 128 -3.91 -10.76 15.59
CA ILE A 128 -4.74 -9.63 16.03
C ILE A 128 -4.07 -8.88 17.18
N LYS A 129 -3.51 -9.60 18.16
CA LYS A 129 -2.73 -8.98 19.26
C LYS A 129 -1.49 -8.23 18.75
N PHE A 130 -0.81 -8.77 17.74
CA PHE A 130 0.29 -8.09 17.07
C PHE A 130 -0.17 -6.77 16.45
N ILE A 131 -1.27 -6.80 15.69
CA ILE A 131 -1.83 -5.61 15.04
C ILE A 131 -2.20 -4.57 16.08
N ASP A 132 -2.96 -4.94 17.11
CA ASP A 132 -3.40 -4.01 18.16
C ASP A 132 -2.24 -3.45 18.99
N LYS A 133 -1.11 -4.16 19.06
CA LYS A 133 0.10 -3.69 19.74
C LYS A 133 0.92 -2.71 18.91
N PHE A 134 1.05 -2.94 17.61
CA PHE A 134 2.02 -2.23 16.76
C PHE A 134 1.44 -1.30 15.72
N LEU A 135 0.14 -1.43 15.42
CA LEU A 135 -0.56 -0.60 14.45
C LEU A 135 -1.64 0.21 15.16
N ASP A 136 -1.68 1.50 14.82
CA ASP A 136 -2.70 2.42 15.28
C ASP A 136 -3.47 2.98 14.07
N THR A 137 -4.71 3.36 14.31
CA THR A 137 -5.61 4.01 13.36
C THR A 137 -6.24 5.26 13.96
N SER A 138 -5.90 5.62 15.19
CA SER A 138 -6.39 6.80 15.89
C SER A 138 -5.56 8.03 15.53
N LEU A 139 -6.18 9.20 15.70
CA LEU A 139 -5.47 10.47 15.67
C LEU A 139 -4.92 10.73 17.10
N PRO A 140 -3.60 10.86 17.30
CA PRO A 140 -3.02 11.17 18.61
C PRO A 140 -3.61 12.45 19.19
N ASN A 141 -3.58 12.64 20.50
CA ASN A 141 -4.13 13.85 21.11
C ASN A 141 -3.23 15.07 20.85
N LYS A 142 -3.82 16.18 20.39
CA LYS A 142 -3.10 17.38 19.96
C LYS A 142 -2.31 18.08 21.08
N GLU A 143 -2.75 17.97 22.33
CA GLU A 143 -2.11 18.64 23.47
C GLU A 143 -0.97 17.81 24.05
N THR A 144 -1.15 16.49 24.14
CA THR A 144 -0.17 15.56 24.74
C THR A 144 0.85 15.03 23.75
N ASP A 145 0.50 14.91 22.47
CA ASP A 145 1.41 14.53 21.38
C ASP A 145 1.18 15.39 20.12
N PRO A 146 1.56 16.68 20.15
CA PRO A 146 1.37 17.60 19.02
C PRO A 146 2.08 17.13 17.74
N GLU A 147 3.28 16.55 17.86
CA GLU A 147 4.04 16.03 16.72
C GLU A 147 3.33 14.81 16.11
N GLY A 148 2.91 13.84 16.93
CA GLY A 148 2.16 12.67 16.49
C GLY A 148 0.84 13.06 15.81
N TYR A 149 0.09 13.99 16.40
CA TYR A 149 -1.14 14.54 15.81
C TYR A 149 -0.85 15.09 14.40
N ARG A 150 0.15 15.96 14.25
CA ARG A 150 0.50 16.59 12.97
C ARG A 150 0.93 15.56 11.93
N LEU A 151 1.79 14.62 12.31
CA LEU A 151 2.29 13.59 11.41
C LEU A 151 1.16 12.68 10.92
N VAL A 152 0.26 12.23 11.80
CA VAL A 152 -0.87 11.39 11.41
C VAL A 152 -1.85 12.18 10.53
N GLN A 153 -2.15 13.42 10.91
CA GLN A 153 -3.04 14.29 10.13
C GLN A 153 -2.50 14.52 8.70
N LYS A 154 -1.21 14.84 8.56
CA LYS A 154 -0.61 15.20 7.26
C LYS A 154 -0.16 14.00 6.43
N LYS A 155 0.31 12.93 7.07
CA LYS A 155 0.95 11.79 6.37
C LYS A 155 0.14 10.51 6.39
N GLN A 156 -0.75 10.31 7.35
CA GLN A 156 -1.52 9.06 7.46
C GLN A 156 -3.02 9.22 7.24
N THR A 157 -3.52 10.45 7.09
CA THR A 157 -4.92 10.67 6.70
C THR A 157 -5.09 10.53 5.20
N HIS A 158 -5.94 9.59 4.78
CA HIS A 158 -6.29 9.38 3.39
C HIS A 158 -7.10 10.56 2.84
N ILE A 159 -6.56 11.19 1.81
CA ILE A 159 -7.22 12.25 1.04
C ILE A 159 -7.50 11.70 -0.36
N HIS A 160 -8.73 11.90 -0.84
CA HIS A 160 -9.07 11.48 -2.19
C HIS A 160 -8.29 12.31 -3.21
N THR A 161 -7.51 11.61 -4.04
CA THR A 161 -6.82 12.19 -5.18
C THR A 161 -7.25 11.45 -6.45
N PHE A 162 -6.83 11.90 -7.63
CA PHE A 162 -7.15 11.24 -8.90
C PHE A 162 -6.78 9.73 -8.93
N THR A 163 -5.82 9.31 -8.10
CA THR A 163 -5.45 7.88 -8.00
C THR A 163 -6.56 7.04 -7.37
N CYS A 164 -7.42 7.63 -6.52
CA CYS A 164 -8.56 6.95 -5.91
C CYS A 164 -9.54 6.42 -6.96
N SER A 165 -9.70 7.16 -8.05
CA SER A 165 -10.59 6.83 -9.17
C SER A 165 -9.90 5.98 -10.25
N LYS A 166 -8.62 5.61 -10.07
CA LYS A 166 -7.89 4.82 -11.09
C LYS A 166 -8.35 3.37 -11.13
N GLY A 167 -8.82 2.97 -12.32
CA GLY A 167 -9.40 1.67 -12.61
C GLY A 167 -10.88 1.64 -12.21
N SER A 168 -11.70 0.90 -12.94
CA SER A 168 -13.14 0.85 -12.65
C SER A 168 -13.33 0.39 -11.20
N VAL A 169 -14.12 1.16 -10.47
CA VAL A 169 -14.63 0.82 -9.16
C VAL A 169 -15.55 -0.38 -9.34
N LYS A 170 -15.18 -1.51 -8.76
CA LYS A 170 -15.83 -2.79 -9.03
C LYS A 170 -16.20 -3.44 -7.71
N VAL A 171 -17.45 -3.85 -7.61
CA VAL A 171 -17.95 -4.62 -6.46
C VAL A 171 -17.82 -6.10 -6.74
N ARG A 172 -17.37 -6.86 -5.73
CA ARG A 172 -17.38 -8.32 -5.74
C ARG A 172 -18.47 -8.81 -4.81
N ILE A 173 -19.46 -9.51 -5.38
CA ILE A 173 -20.52 -10.19 -4.63
C ILE A 173 -20.24 -11.68 -4.64
N ARG A 174 -20.21 -12.31 -3.47
CA ARG A 174 -20.09 -13.76 -3.34
C ARG A 174 -21.47 -14.40 -3.19
N ARG A 175 -21.90 -15.13 -4.21
CA ARG A 175 -23.13 -15.94 -4.20
C ARG A 175 -22.85 -17.41 -3.90
N GLY A 176 -23.81 -18.09 -3.28
CA GLY A 176 -23.94 -19.54 -3.44
C GLY A 176 -23.11 -20.46 -2.55
N ARG A 177 -23.00 -20.21 -1.25
CA ARG A 177 -22.87 -21.33 -0.29
C ARG A 177 -23.68 -21.02 0.96
N LYS A 178 -24.80 -21.73 1.15
CA LYS A 178 -25.39 -21.94 2.47
C LYS A 178 -24.41 -22.86 3.22
N PHE A 179 -23.78 -22.34 4.26
CA PHE A 179 -22.88 -23.15 5.08
C PHE A 179 -23.51 -23.49 6.41
N LYS A 180 -23.33 -24.76 6.79
CA LYS A 180 -23.70 -25.29 8.09
C LYS A 180 -22.72 -24.70 9.11
N ASP A 181 -23.29 -23.97 10.07
CA ASP A 181 -22.72 -23.67 11.38
C ASP A 181 -21.82 -22.43 11.50
N GLU A 182 -22.24 -21.52 12.40
CA GLU A 182 -21.61 -20.23 12.72
C GLU A 182 -20.15 -20.35 13.20
N GLU A 183 -19.74 -21.51 13.74
CA GLU A 183 -18.37 -21.77 14.19
C GLU A 183 -17.38 -21.97 13.03
N THR A 184 -17.82 -22.53 11.90
CA THR A 184 -16.94 -22.72 10.72
C THR A 184 -16.78 -21.44 9.88
N SER A 185 -17.63 -20.44 10.11
CA SER A 185 -17.56 -19.10 9.49
C SER A 185 -16.44 -18.20 10.02
N LYS A 186 -15.74 -18.60 11.08
CA LYS A 186 -14.63 -17.83 11.68
C LYS A 186 -13.31 -17.91 10.90
N ILE A 187 -13.21 -18.74 9.85
CA ILE A 187 -11.92 -19.11 9.27
C ILE A 187 -11.97 -19.08 7.74
N ILE A 188 -11.51 -17.98 7.15
CA ILE A 188 -11.11 -18.00 5.74
C ILE A 188 -9.78 -18.76 5.67
N LYS A 189 -9.78 -20.03 5.25
CA LYS A 189 -8.55 -20.63 4.70
C LYS A 189 -8.24 -19.89 3.41
N ALA A 190 -7.02 -19.34 3.30
CA ALA A 190 -6.54 -18.54 2.16
C ALA A 190 -6.79 -19.20 0.78
N ASN A 191 -6.89 -20.53 0.73
CA ASN A 191 -7.14 -21.29 -0.50
C ASN A 191 -8.60 -21.28 -1.00
N HIS A 192 -9.58 -20.77 -0.23
CA HIS A 192 -11.00 -20.71 -0.68
C HIS A 192 -11.36 -19.46 -1.50
N LEU A 193 -10.38 -18.62 -1.85
CA LEU A 193 -10.58 -17.41 -2.64
C LEU A 193 -10.42 -17.62 -4.16
N LYS A 194 -9.96 -18.81 -4.60
CA LYS A 194 -9.54 -19.06 -5.99
C LYS A 194 -10.64 -19.39 -7.00
N ASP A 195 -11.88 -19.69 -6.57
CA ASP A 195 -12.96 -20.09 -7.49
C ASP A 195 -14.19 -19.17 -7.42
N ILE A 196 -14.06 -17.91 -7.82
CA ILE A 196 -15.24 -17.04 -7.95
C ILE A 196 -15.15 -16.25 -9.25
N ASN A 197 -16.14 -16.45 -10.12
CA ASN A 197 -16.37 -15.70 -11.34
C ASN A 197 -16.08 -14.21 -11.11
N LYS A 198 -15.19 -13.65 -11.94
CA LYS A 198 -14.79 -12.24 -11.95
C LYS A 198 -15.90 -11.34 -12.52
N ASN A 199 -17.13 -11.48 -12.02
CA ASN A 199 -18.24 -10.63 -12.42
C ASN A 199 -18.16 -9.35 -11.59
N TYR A 200 -17.61 -8.33 -12.22
CA TYR A 200 -17.47 -7.00 -11.68
C TYR A 200 -18.71 -6.18 -12.00
N LEU A 201 -19.36 -5.60 -11.00
CA LEU A 201 -20.62 -4.87 -11.17
C LEU A 201 -20.47 -3.38 -10.85
N HIS A 202 -21.12 -2.52 -11.64
CA HIS A 202 -21.39 -1.12 -11.35
C HIS A 202 -22.56 -0.98 -10.37
N GLU A 203 -22.66 0.17 -9.68
CA GLU A 203 -23.66 0.45 -8.64
C GLU A 203 -25.10 0.08 -9.03
N ASN A 204 -25.53 0.45 -10.23
CA ASN A 204 -26.89 0.17 -10.71
C ASN A 204 -27.10 -1.33 -11.02
N GLU A 205 -26.04 -2.05 -11.41
CA GLU A 205 -26.07 -3.47 -11.75
C GLU A 205 -26.06 -4.38 -10.50
N ILE A 206 -25.72 -3.83 -9.33
CA ILE A 206 -25.69 -4.59 -8.07
C ILE A 206 -27.11 -5.02 -7.67
N TYR A 207 -28.07 -4.10 -7.71
CA TYR A 207 -29.46 -4.38 -7.29
C TYR A 207 -30.18 -5.30 -8.29
N GLU A 208 -29.90 -5.17 -9.59
CA GLU A 208 -30.54 -5.96 -10.65
C GLU A 208 -30.16 -7.44 -10.60
N GLN A 209 -28.98 -7.77 -10.07
CA GLN A 209 -28.54 -9.16 -10.03
C GLN A 209 -28.80 -9.87 -8.69
N ILE A 210 -29.30 -9.17 -7.68
CA ILE A 210 -29.61 -9.78 -6.37
C ILE A 210 -31.06 -10.26 -6.40
N ASP A 211 -31.25 -11.55 -6.21
CA ASP A 211 -32.57 -12.17 -6.03
C ASP A 211 -33.05 -11.91 -4.58
N PRO A 212 -34.06 -11.06 -4.36
CA PRO A 212 -34.50 -10.67 -3.02
C PRO A 212 -35.01 -11.85 -2.20
N GLU A 213 -35.56 -12.89 -2.85
CA GLU A 213 -36.10 -14.08 -2.19
C GLU A 213 -34.98 -15.05 -1.79
N LYS A 214 -33.89 -15.10 -2.56
CA LYS A 214 -32.76 -16.01 -2.28
C LYS A 214 -31.70 -15.42 -1.35
N ASP A 215 -31.54 -14.09 -1.32
CA ASP A 215 -30.48 -13.40 -0.60
C ASP A 215 -30.98 -12.18 0.24
N PRO A 216 -32.00 -12.34 1.12
CA PRO A 216 -32.58 -11.22 1.86
C PRO A 216 -31.57 -10.49 2.77
N ASP A 217 -30.66 -11.22 3.42
CA ASP A 217 -29.60 -10.63 4.27
C ASP A 217 -28.59 -9.78 3.49
N LEU A 218 -28.35 -10.12 2.21
CA LEU A 218 -27.45 -9.38 1.34
C LEU A 218 -28.09 -8.05 0.93
N LEU A 219 -29.38 -8.10 0.59
CA LEU A 219 -30.16 -6.94 0.23
C LEU A 219 -30.29 -5.97 1.42
N GLN A 220 -30.49 -6.49 2.63
CA GLN A 220 -30.51 -5.69 3.85
C GLN A 220 -29.15 -5.01 4.11
N GLN A 221 -28.04 -5.75 3.99
CA GLN A 221 -26.69 -5.19 4.14
C GLN A 221 -26.35 -4.08 3.13
N LEU A 222 -26.91 -4.12 1.91
CA LEU A 222 -26.72 -3.08 0.90
C LEU A 222 -27.59 -1.85 1.18
N LYS A 223 -28.83 -2.05 1.62
CA LYS A 223 -29.76 -0.98 1.98
C LYS A 223 -29.28 -0.18 3.20
N ASP A 224 -28.69 -0.86 4.19
CA ASP A 224 -28.25 -0.22 5.44
C ASP A 224 -26.90 0.50 5.34
N LYS A 225 -26.16 0.34 4.24
CA LYS A 225 -24.83 0.93 4.08
C LYS A 225 -24.81 2.04 3.04
N LYS A 226 -25.32 3.23 3.37
CA LYS A 226 -24.98 4.46 2.62
C LYS A 226 -23.45 4.61 2.44
N GLU A 227 -22.69 4.25 3.48
CA GLU A 227 -21.22 4.23 3.45
C GLU A 227 -20.62 3.25 2.43
N PHE A 228 -21.34 2.19 2.05
CA PHE A 228 -20.85 1.23 1.06
C PHE A 228 -20.61 1.91 -0.29
N PHE A 229 -21.54 2.75 -0.74
CA PHE A 229 -21.40 3.50 -2.00
C PHE A 229 -20.33 4.58 -1.91
N GLU A 230 -20.08 5.15 -0.73
CA GLU A 230 -18.97 6.10 -0.57
C GLU A 230 -17.61 5.42 -0.76
N ARG A 231 -17.47 4.18 -0.28
CA ARG A 231 -16.26 3.36 -0.41
C ARG A 231 -16.01 2.91 -1.84
N LEU A 232 -17.05 2.82 -2.67
CA LEU A 232 -16.90 2.57 -4.09
C LEU A 232 -16.03 3.65 -4.74
N ARG A 233 -16.17 4.92 -4.34
CA ARG A 233 -15.41 6.01 -4.96
C ARG A 233 -13.89 5.96 -4.72
N CYS A 234 -13.40 5.01 -3.92
CA CYS A 234 -11.99 4.86 -3.61
C CYS A 234 -11.48 3.44 -3.86
N ARG A 235 -10.53 3.29 -4.80
CA ARG A 235 -9.83 2.00 -5.04
C ARG A 235 -9.11 1.43 -3.82
N PHE A 236 -8.86 2.23 -2.79
CA PHE A 236 -8.19 1.83 -1.56
C PHE A 236 -9.18 1.48 -0.43
N GLY A 237 -10.49 1.63 -0.69
CA GLY A 237 -11.53 1.25 0.25
C GLY A 237 -11.82 2.27 1.35
N SER A 238 -11.30 3.51 1.24
CA SER A 238 -11.58 4.62 2.15
C SER A 238 -12.95 5.27 1.85
N PRO A 239 -13.77 5.64 2.85
CA PRO A 239 -13.50 5.47 4.29
C PRO A 239 -13.50 3.98 4.71
N PHE A 240 -12.56 3.60 5.58
CA PHE A 240 -12.49 2.25 6.11
C PHE A 240 -13.70 1.94 7.01
N SER A 241 -14.04 0.66 7.17
CA SER A 241 -15.17 0.25 8.00
C SER A 241 -14.89 0.48 9.48
N TRP A 242 -15.91 0.95 10.21
CA TRP A 242 -15.91 0.98 11.67
C TRP A 242 -15.76 -0.44 12.23
N ALA A 243 -14.98 -0.59 13.30
CA ALA A 243 -14.87 -1.85 14.05
C ALA A 243 -14.47 -1.57 15.50
N ASN A 244 -15.20 -2.15 16.46
CA ASN A 244 -14.88 -2.00 17.88
C ASN A 244 -13.62 -2.77 18.28
N GLU A 245 -13.26 -3.81 17.51
CA GLU A 245 -12.09 -4.64 17.71
C GLU A 245 -11.51 -5.08 16.37
N SER A 246 -10.19 -5.33 16.36
CA SER A 246 -9.51 -5.89 15.21
C SER A 246 -9.86 -7.37 15.08
N HIS A 247 -10.20 -7.84 13.89
CA HIS A 247 -10.57 -9.23 13.67
C HIS A 247 -10.34 -9.66 12.22
N PHE A 248 -10.24 -10.98 12.02
CA PHE A 248 -10.30 -11.55 10.68
C PHE A 248 -11.73 -11.46 10.16
N ARG A 249 -11.87 -10.97 8.94
CA ARG A 249 -13.15 -10.79 8.25
C ARG A 249 -13.94 -12.08 8.27
N SER A 250 -15.16 -12.00 8.79
CA SER A 250 -16.09 -13.12 8.79
C SER A 250 -16.58 -13.47 7.39
N TYR A 251 -17.15 -14.65 7.24
CA TYR A 251 -17.81 -15.03 5.98
C TYR A 251 -18.92 -14.04 5.57
N LYS A 252 -19.67 -13.50 6.55
CA LYS A 252 -20.75 -12.52 6.33
C LYS A 252 -20.19 -11.23 5.72
N GLU A 253 -19.10 -10.71 6.28
CA GLU A 253 -18.44 -9.50 5.79
C GLU A 253 -17.69 -9.70 4.47
N ALA A 254 -17.31 -10.94 4.16
CA ALA A 254 -16.72 -11.31 2.88
C ALA A 254 -17.75 -11.50 1.75
N ARG A 255 -19.06 -11.40 2.03
CA ARG A 255 -20.11 -11.52 1.02
C ARG A 255 -20.12 -10.36 0.03
N ILE A 256 -19.80 -9.16 0.52
CA ILE A 256 -19.73 -7.93 -0.28
C ILE A 256 -18.37 -7.31 -0.03
N LEU A 257 -17.53 -7.30 -1.06
CA LEU A 257 -16.21 -6.70 -1.02
C LEU A 257 -16.11 -5.57 -2.04
N THR A 258 -15.51 -4.46 -1.62
CA THR A 258 -15.08 -3.39 -2.54
C THR A 258 -13.59 -3.50 -2.82
N ARG A 259 -13.14 -2.87 -3.91
CA ARG A 259 -11.71 -2.78 -4.18
C ARG A 259 -11.02 -2.03 -3.04
N GLY A 260 -10.01 -2.65 -2.44
CA GLY A 260 -9.31 -2.09 -1.29
C GLY A 260 -9.72 -2.72 0.04
N ASP A 261 -10.76 -3.55 0.07
CA ASP A 261 -11.02 -4.42 1.22
C ASP A 261 -9.86 -5.39 1.50
N ARG A 262 -9.67 -5.71 2.78
CA ARG A 262 -8.63 -6.63 3.29
C ARG A 262 -9.25 -7.74 4.14
N ASP A 263 -8.52 -8.83 4.29
CA ASP A 263 -8.95 -9.98 5.09
C ASP A 263 -8.96 -9.68 6.60
N ILE A 264 -8.18 -8.70 7.06
CA ILE A 264 -8.17 -8.26 8.45
C ILE A 264 -8.82 -6.88 8.52
N ILE A 265 -9.81 -6.74 9.40
CA ILE A 265 -10.43 -5.47 9.75
C ILE A 265 -9.75 -4.98 11.02
N ILE A 266 -9.21 -3.76 10.98
CA ILE A 266 -8.50 -3.15 12.11
C ILE A 266 -9.47 -2.27 12.88
N LYS A 267 -9.39 -2.32 14.22
CA LYS A 267 -10.17 -1.50 15.16
C LYS A 267 -10.12 -0.02 14.78
N ARG A 268 -11.30 0.61 14.76
CA ARG A 268 -11.55 2.03 14.43
C ARG A 268 -12.74 2.52 15.25
N LEU A 269 -12.48 3.42 16.19
CA LEU A 269 -13.43 3.84 17.23
C LEU A 269 -13.99 5.25 17.05
N THR A 270 -13.59 5.96 15.99
CA THR A 270 -14.10 7.31 15.67
C THR A 270 -14.29 7.50 14.17
N GLU A 271 -15.06 8.52 13.76
CA GLU A 271 -15.25 8.82 12.34
C GLU A 271 -13.96 9.29 11.65
N GLU A 272 -13.10 10.02 12.35
CA GLU A 272 -11.79 10.44 11.86
C GLU A 272 -10.89 9.23 11.59
N SER A 273 -10.95 8.23 12.48
CA SER A 273 -10.17 7.01 12.34
C SER A 273 -10.50 6.26 11.05
N LYS A 274 -11.70 6.40 10.48
CA LYS A 274 -12.08 5.75 9.19
C LYS A 274 -11.32 6.31 7.99
N ARG A 275 -10.58 7.41 8.13
CA ARG A 275 -9.71 7.95 7.08
C ARG A 275 -8.22 7.71 7.34
N ILE A 276 -7.86 7.21 8.52
CA ILE A 276 -6.45 7.03 8.88
C ILE A 276 -5.95 5.68 8.35
N ILE A 277 -4.88 5.72 7.58
CA ILE A 277 -4.14 4.53 7.12
C ILE A 277 -3.45 3.92 8.35
N PRO A 278 -3.51 2.59 8.57
CA PRO A 278 -2.83 1.95 9.69
C PRO A 278 -1.34 2.28 9.71
N TYR A 279 -0.85 2.76 10.84
CA TYR A 279 0.53 3.24 10.98
C TYR A 279 1.17 2.73 12.26
N ASN A 280 2.51 2.74 12.30
CA ASN A 280 3.28 2.50 13.50
C ASN A 280 3.85 3.84 13.99
N LEU A 281 3.53 4.24 15.22
CA LEU A 281 3.89 5.56 15.72
C LEU A 281 5.41 5.76 15.81
N ASN A 282 6.17 4.73 16.19
CA ASN A 282 7.63 4.81 16.29
C ASN A 282 8.26 5.02 14.90
N LEU A 283 7.82 4.29 13.89
CA LEU A 283 8.27 4.51 12.51
C LEU A 283 7.86 5.89 12.01
N LEU A 284 6.64 6.33 12.31
CA LEU A 284 6.13 7.63 11.89
C LEU A 284 6.97 8.76 12.48
N LYS A 285 7.32 8.70 13.76
CA LYS A 285 8.16 9.72 14.42
C LYS A 285 9.62 9.66 13.97
N THR A 286 10.15 8.46 13.72
CA THR A 286 11.56 8.28 13.32
C THR A 286 11.80 8.73 11.88
N PHE A 287 10.91 8.37 10.95
CA PHE A 287 11.07 8.65 9.53
C PHE A 287 10.15 9.78 9.02
N ARG A 288 9.20 10.29 9.81
CA ARG A 288 8.34 11.45 9.45
C ARG A 288 7.65 11.36 8.09
N CYS A 289 7.36 10.15 7.64
CA CYS A 289 6.90 9.89 6.30
C CYS A 289 5.64 9.01 6.28
N ASN A 290 4.86 9.13 5.20
CA ASN A 290 3.75 8.22 4.96
C ASN A 290 4.28 6.79 4.79
N HIS A 291 3.57 5.85 5.39
CA HIS A 291 3.82 4.43 5.25
C HIS A 291 2.53 3.64 5.42
N ASP A 292 2.45 2.48 4.78
CA ASP A 292 1.34 1.53 4.85
C ASP A 292 1.88 0.18 5.31
N ILE A 293 1.35 -0.35 6.42
CA ILE A 293 1.77 -1.63 6.99
C ILE A 293 0.61 -2.60 6.92
N GLN A 294 0.85 -3.78 6.32
CA GLN A 294 -0.16 -4.81 6.13
C GLN A 294 0.40 -6.17 6.50
N VAL A 295 -0.34 -6.93 7.31
CA VAL A 295 -0.06 -8.35 7.51
C VAL A 295 -0.44 -9.11 6.25
N ILE A 296 0.47 -9.96 5.78
CA ILE A 296 0.27 -10.76 4.56
C ILE A 296 -0.57 -11.98 4.90
N THR A 297 -1.80 -12.01 4.38
CA THR A 297 -2.73 -13.13 4.54
C THR A 297 -2.69 -14.10 3.36
N ASP A 298 -2.40 -13.59 2.16
CA ASP A 298 -2.19 -14.38 0.95
C ASP A 298 -0.79 -14.12 0.36
N PRO A 299 0.17 -15.03 0.62
CA PRO A 299 1.53 -14.91 0.09
C PRO A 299 1.59 -14.90 -1.44
N TRP A 300 0.62 -15.52 -2.13
CA TRP A 300 0.59 -15.51 -3.60
C TRP A 300 0.17 -14.14 -4.13
N ALA A 301 -0.83 -13.51 -3.51
CA ALA A 301 -1.20 -12.13 -3.84
C ALA A 301 -0.04 -11.17 -3.57
N SER A 302 0.71 -11.36 -2.47
CA SER A 302 1.91 -10.57 -2.19
C SER A 302 3.02 -10.80 -3.22
N ALA A 303 3.23 -12.05 -3.65
CA ALA A 303 4.19 -12.35 -4.70
C ALA A 303 3.77 -11.74 -6.05
N GLU A 304 2.51 -11.90 -6.47
CA GLU A 304 1.96 -11.30 -7.70
C GLU A 304 2.10 -9.78 -7.66
N TYR A 305 1.75 -9.16 -6.53
CA TYR A 305 1.96 -7.74 -6.30
C TYR A 305 3.44 -7.38 -6.48
N LEU A 306 4.36 -8.05 -5.79
CA LEU A 306 5.80 -7.79 -5.91
C LEU A 306 6.30 -7.92 -7.35
N PHE A 307 5.92 -8.99 -8.06
CA PHE A 307 6.29 -9.20 -9.46
C PHE A 307 5.76 -8.08 -10.36
N SER A 308 4.57 -7.55 -10.07
CA SER A 308 4.06 -6.40 -10.82
C SER A 308 4.93 -5.15 -10.65
N TYR A 309 5.62 -4.99 -9.50
CA TYR A 309 6.57 -3.89 -9.26
C TYR A 309 7.95 -4.15 -9.85
N VAL A 310 8.43 -5.40 -9.78
CA VAL A 310 9.69 -5.80 -10.46
C VAL A 310 9.56 -5.57 -11.97
N ALA A 311 8.40 -5.94 -12.54
CA ALA A 311 8.10 -5.75 -13.96
C ALA A 311 7.59 -4.33 -14.30
N LYS A 312 7.43 -3.43 -13.32
CA LYS A 312 6.78 -2.12 -13.55
C LYS A 312 7.61 -1.18 -14.41
N ASN A 313 8.93 -1.20 -14.25
CA ASN A 313 9.82 -0.40 -15.09
C ASN A 313 9.72 -0.82 -16.57
N ALA A 314 9.37 -2.09 -16.82
CA ALA A 314 9.08 -2.60 -18.16
C ALA A 314 7.66 -2.28 -18.67
N HIS A 315 6.77 -1.62 -17.90
CA HIS A 315 5.39 -1.34 -18.36
C HIS A 315 5.27 -0.23 -19.40
N MET A 316 6.16 0.78 -19.39
CA MET A 316 6.21 1.76 -20.50
C MET A 316 6.72 1.10 -21.78
N GLU A 317 7.67 0.18 -21.62
CA GLU A 317 8.26 -0.64 -22.68
C GLU A 317 7.28 -1.72 -23.17
N LYS A 318 6.35 -2.16 -22.33
CA LYS A 318 5.36 -3.20 -22.65
C LYS A 318 4.50 -2.84 -23.85
N ASN A 319 4.06 -1.58 -24.00
CA ASN A 319 3.27 -1.19 -25.16
C ASN A 319 4.10 -1.23 -26.44
N LEU A 320 5.36 -0.80 -26.37
CA LEU A 320 6.30 -0.91 -27.48
C LEU A 320 6.57 -2.39 -27.81
N VAL A 321 6.94 -3.21 -26.82
CA VAL A 321 7.16 -4.65 -26.98
C VAL A 321 5.90 -5.37 -27.51
N TYR A 322 4.71 -4.98 -27.05
CA TYR A 322 3.42 -5.53 -27.49
C TYR A 322 3.09 -5.14 -28.93
N GLN A 323 3.28 -3.87 -29.30
CA GLN A 323 3.15 -3.41 -30.69
C GLN A 323 4.11 -4.17 -31.60
N MET A 324 5.35 -4.42 -31.13
CA MET A 324 6.36 -5.15 -31.89
C MET A 324 6.10 -6.65 -31.95
N SER A 325 5.51 -7.28 -30.93
CA SER A 325 5.09 -8.68 -31.00
C SER A 325 3.96 -8.91 -32.00
N ASN A 326 3.22 -7.86 -32.35
CA ASN A 326 2.22 -7.89 -33.40
C ASN A 326 2.80 -7.55 -34.79
N CYS A 327 4.09 -7.23 -34.91
CA CYS A 327 4.74 -7.12 -36.21
C CYS A 327 4.92 -8.52 -36.81
N THR A 328 4.24 -8.78 -37.93
CA THR A 328 4.46 -9.99 -38.74
C THR A 328 5.89 -9.98 -39.29
N CYS A 329 6.74 -10.89 -38.81
CA CYS A 329 8.09 -11.09 -39.33
C CYS A 329 8.06 -12.25 -40.35
N SER A 330 8.66 -12.04 -41.52
CA SER A 330 8.71 -13.04 -42.59
C SER A 330 9.81 -14.11 -42.35
N SER A 331 10.75 -13.84 -41.44
CA SER A 331 11.85 -14.76 -41.10
C SER A 331 12.35 -14.57 -39.66
N LEU A 332 13.06 -15.59 -39.13
CA LEU A 332 13.70 -15.55 -37.82
C LEU A 332 14.76 -14.44 -37.72
N MET A 333 15.48 -14.17 -38.81
CA MET A 333 16.51 -13.13 -38.87
C MET A 333 15.90 -11.72 -38.76
N GLU A 334 14.75 -11.51 -39.42
CA GLU A 334 13.98 -10.28 -39.32
C GLU A 334 13.46 -10.07 -37.89
N ALA A 335 12.88 -11.12 -37.28
CA ALA A 335 12.43 -11.08 -35.89
C ALA A 335 13.57 -10.72 -34.91
N LYS A 336 14.77 -11.26 -35.10
CA LYS A 336 15.96 -10.94 -34.29
C LYS A 336 16.38 -9.48 -34.45
N ASN A 337 16.42 -8.96 -35.68
CA ASN A 337 16.78 -7.58 -35.96
C ASN A 337 15.77 -6.59 -35.38
N VAL A 338 14.49 -6.94 -35.46
CA VAL A 338 13.38 -6.20 -34.84
C VAL A 338 13.58 -6.12 -33.32
N LEU A 339 13.79 -7.26 -32.65
CA LEU A 339 14.03 -7.29 -31.20
C LEU A 339 15.24 -6.46 -30.77
N LEU A 340 16.36 -6.53 -31.50
CA LEU A 340 17.56 -5.75 -31.19
C LEU A 340 17.34 -4.25 -31.32
N LYS A 341 16.70 -3.80 -32.41
CA LYS A 341 16.36 -2.38 -32.60
C LYS A 341 15.40 -1.88 -31.52
N THR A 342 14.42 -2.69 -31.14
CA THR A 342 13.48 -2.37 -30.06
C THR A 342 14.19 -2.29 -28.71
N GLY A 343 15.04 -3.26 -28.37
CA GLY A 343 15.82 -3.23 -27.14
C GLY A 343 16.70 -1.99 -27.05
N ASN A 344 17.38 -1.64 -28.15
CA ASN A 344 18.17 -0.42 -28.21
C ASN A 344 17.30 0.85 -28.09
N ALA A 345 16.13 0.91 -28.74
CA ALA A 345 15.22 2.05 -28.64
C ALA A 345 14.69 2.23 -27.21
N VAL A 346 14.29 1.13 -26.58
CA VAL A 346 13.89 1.09 -25.16
C VAL A 346 14.99 1.65 -24.27
N LEU A 347 16.23 1.16 -24.40
CA LEU A 347 17.35 1.58 -23.57
C LEU A 347 17.78 3.03 -23.84
N SER A 348 17.73 3.48 -25.10
CA SER A 348 18.21 4.82 -25.50
C SER A 348 17.19 5.94 -25.32
N HIS A 349 15.90 5.62 -25.29
CA HIS A 349 14.81 6.60 -25.15
C HIS A 349 14.10 6.50 -23.79
N HIS A 350 14.64 5.72 -22.85
CA HIS A 350 14.11 5.64 -21.49
C HIS A 350 14.25 7.00 -20.80
N GLN A 351 13.13 7.68 -20.59
CA GLN A 351 13.07 8.94 -19.86
C GLN A 351 12.64 8.68 -18.43
N VAL A 352 13.42 9.20 -17.48
CA VAL A 352 13.15 9.13 -16.05
C VAL A 352 13.12 10.54 -15.45
N GLY A 353 12.50 10.67 -14.28
CA GLY A 353 12.53 11.93 -13.54
C GLY A 353 13.96 12.32 -13.13
N LYS A 354 14.24 13.61 -12.93
CA LYS A 354 15.57 14.10 -12.54
C LYS A 354 16.10 13.44 -11.26
N VAL A 355 15.22 13.21 -10.30
CA VAL A 355 15.56 12.53 -9.03
C VAL A 355 15.91 11.06 -9.26
N GLU A 356 15.16 10.35 -10.10
CA GLU A 356 15.45 8.94 -10.48
C GLU A 356 16.77 8.82 -11.26
N ALA A 357 17.04 9.75 -12.19
CA ALA A 357 18.34 9.82 -12.87
C ALA A 357 19.47 10.04 -11.88
N SER A 358 19.30 10.97 -10.94
CA SER A 358 20.28 11.26 -9.90
C SER A 358 20.48 10.09 -8.94
N TRP A 359 19.42 9.34 -8.65
CA TRP A 359 19.49 8.13 -7.83
C TRP A 359 20.29 7.03 -8.50
N THR A 360 20.15 6.84 -9.81
CA THR A 360 20.78 5.76 -10.57
C THR A 360 22.32 5.84 -10.57
N VAL A 361 22.88 7.01 -10.26
CA VAL A 361 24.34 7.24 -10.20
C VAL A 361 24.90 7.24 -8.78
N LEU A 362 24.08 7.03 -7.75
CA LEU A 362 24.50 6.83 -6.35
C LEU A 362 24.82 5.35 -6.10
#